data_AF-A0A7C4Q388-F1
#
_entry.id   AF-A0A7C4Q388-F1
#
_cell.length_a   1.000
_cell.length_b   1.000
_cell.length_c   1.000
_cell.angle_alpha   90.00
_cell.angle_beta   90.00
_cell.angle_gamma   90.00
#
_symmetry.space_group_name_H-M   'P 1'
#
loop_
_entity.id
_entity.type
_entity.pdbx_description
1 polymer ?
#
loop_
_entity_poly.entity_id
_entity_poly.type
_entity_poly.pdbx_seq_one_letter_code
_entity_poly.pdbx_strand_id
1 'polypeptide(L)'
;MQEVESCWQKWANFLKERNLEEITITLLEATGPLKILAAQVVYAGIPLLESFSPSKRTWLELANLLEDNQRSRKFIAYLRGEVDL
;
A
#
# COMPACT_ATOMS: atom_id res chain seq x y z
N MET A 1 -11.77 -0.30 12.75
CA MET A 1 -10.65 0.59 12.34
C MET A 1 -9.29 -0.06 12.62
N GLN A 2 -9.11 -0.77 13.76
CA GLN A 2 -7.87 -1.48 14.11
C GLN A 2 -7.33 -2.50 13.08
N GLU A 3 -8.20 -3.18 12.30
CA GLU A 3 -7.72 -4.16 11.31
C GLU A 3 -7.00 -3.51 10.11
N VAL A 4 -7.41 -2.29 9.74
CA VAL A 4 -6.83 -1.55 8.61
C VAL A 4 -5.44 -1.05 9.00
N GLU A 5 -5.28 -0.55 10.23
CA GLU A 5 -3.98 -0.13 10.79
C GLU A 5 -3.01 -1.31 10.88
N SER A 6 -3.46 -2.48 11.35
CA SER A 6 -2.63 -3.69 11.39
C SER A 6 -2.18 -4.15 10.00
N CYS A 7 -3.05 -3.99 9.00
CA CYS A 7 -2.73 -4.25 7.60
C CYS A 7 -1.66 -3.28 7.08
N TRP A 8 -1.80 -1.98 7.36
CA TRP A 8 -0.84 -0.96 6.94
C TRP A 8 0.53 -1.17 7.58
N GLN A 9 0.57 -1.53 8.88
CA GLN A 9 1.80 -1.86 9.58
C GLN A 9 2.52 -3.06 8.98
N LYS A 10 1.79 -4.15 8.70
CA LYS A 10 2.37 -5.36 8.06
C LYS A 10 2.97 -5.05 6.70
N TRP A 11 2.28 -4.21 5.93
CA TRP A 11 2.73 -3.85 4.60
C TRP A 11 3.90 -2.85 4.63
N ALA A 12 3.87 -1.86 5.51
CA ALA A 12 4.98 -0.95 5.73
C ALA A 12 6.24 -1.69 6.18
N ASN A 13 6.12 -2.65 7.10
CA ASN A 13 7.23 -3.51 7.50
C ASN A 13 7.76 -4.32 6.30
N PHE A 14 6.88 -4.93 5.50
CA PHE A 14 7.28 -5.67 4.30
C PHE A 14 8.04 -4.79 3.29
N LEU A 15 7.58 -3.56 3.07
CA LEU A 15 8.29 -2.63 2.18
C LEU A 15 9.63 -2.18 2.74
N LYS A 16 9.67 -1.86 4.04
CA LYS A 16 10.86 -1.39 4.72
C LYS A 16 11.95 -2.47 4.75
N GLU A 17 11.58 -3.71 5.03
CA GLU A 17 12.46 -4.88 4.95
C GLU A 17 13.05 -5.09 3.54
N ARG A 18 12.35 -4.63 2.50
CA ARG A 18 12.75 -4.79 1.09
C ARG A 18 13.32 -3.52 0.46
N ASN A 19 13.46 -2.41 1.21
CA ASN A 19 13.82 -1.09 0.69
C ASN A 19 12.91 -0.62 -0.47
N LEU A 20 11.64 -1.04 -0.47
CA LEU A 20 10.65 -0.68 -1.50
C LEU A 20 9.74 0.48 -1.06
N GLU A 21 9.98 1.03 0.12
CA GLU A 21 9.22 2.15 0.69
C GLU A 21 9.25 3.38 -0.22
N GLU A 22 10.43 3.77 -0.69
CA GLU A 22 10.62 4.98 -1.51
C GLU A 22 9.98 4.83 -2.90
N ILE A 23 10.08 3.63 -3.50
CA ILE A 23 9.41 3.28 -4.76
C ILE A 23 7.89 3.38 -4.58
N THR A 24 7.39 2.86 -3.48
CA THR A 24 5.97 2.92 -3.14
C THR A 24 5.49 4.33 -2.92
N ILE A 25 6.23 5.14 -2.15
CA ILE A 25 5.92 6.55 -1.91
C ILE A 25 5.86 7.27 -3.25
N THR A 26 6.83 7.06 -4.13
CA THR A 26 6.86 7.66 -5.48
C THR A 26 5.63 7.25 -6.30
N LEU A 27 5.21 5.99 -6.21
CA LEU A 27 4.02 5.47 -6.89
C LEU A 27 2.71 6.03 -6.30
N LEU A 28 2.63 6.15 -4.97
CA LEU A 28 1.49 6.73 -4.25
C LEU A 28 1.45 8.26 -4.38
N GLU A 29 2.57 8.91 -4.66
CA GLU A 29 2.65 10.34 -4.99
C GLU A 29 2.29 10.61 -6.44
N ALA A 30 2.36 9.59 -7.31
CA ALA A 30 1.88 9.70 -8.68
C ALA A 30 0.43 10.22 -8.68
N THR A 31 0.16 11.16 -9.57
CA THR A 31 -1.17 11.77 -9.70
C THR A 31 -1.90 11.17 -10.90
N GLY A 32 -3.21 11.00 -10.76
CA GLY A 32 -4.08 10.60 -11.87
C GLY A 32 -3.98 9.09 -12.23
N PRO A 33 -3.99 8.74 -13.54
CA PRO A 33 -4.27 7.38 -14.01
C PRO A 33 -3.21 6.35 -13.62
N LEU A 34 -1.98 6.77 -13.31
CA LEU A 34 -0.90 5.88 -12.87
C LEU A 34 -1.23 5.15 -11.56
N LYS A 35 -1.94 5.80 -10.63
CA LYS A 35 -2.43 5.16 -9.41
C LYS A 35 -3.46 4.07 -9.68
N ILE A 36 -4.36 4.33 -10.62
CA ILE A 36 -5.40 3.37 -11.01
C ILE A 36 -4.75 2.17 -11.69
N LEU A 37 -3.75 2.39 -12.56
CA LEU A 37 -2.98 1.31 -13.16
C LEU A 37 -2.22 0.50 -12.10
N ALA A 38 -1.62 1.16 -11.12
CA ALA A 38 -0.98 0.48 -10.00
C ALA A 38 -1.97 -0.38 -9.19
N ALA A 39 -3.16 0.16 -8.87
CA ALA A 39 -4.21 -0.59 -8.19
C ALA A 39 -4.59 -1.85 -8.98
N GLN A 40 -4.76 -1.73 -10.29
CA GLN A 40 -5.08 -2.87 -11.17
C GLN A 40 -3.96 -3.91 -11.25
N VAL A 41 -2.68 -3.47 -11.28
CA VAL A 41 -1.53 -4.38 -11.21
C VAL A 41 -1.50 -5.11 -9.87
N VAL A 42 -1.78 -4.41 -8.77
CA VAL A 42 -1.88 -5.02 -7.43
C VAL A 42 -3.00 -6.05 -7.43
N TYR A 43 -4.22 -5.70 -7.86
CA TYR A 43 -5.36 -6.63 -7.95
C TYR A 43 -5.04 -7.88 -8.78
N ALA A 44 -4.39 -7.72 -9.93
CA ALA A 44 -3.98 -8.82 -10.79
C ALA A 44 -2.85 -9.67 -10.16
N GLY A 45 -2.00 -9.04 -9.35
CA GLY A 45 -0.91 -9.69 -8.60
C GLY A 45 -1.37 -10.41 -7.34
N ILE A 46 -2.53 -10.07 -6.76
CA ILE A 46 -3.09 -10.75 -5.56
C ILE A 46 -2.99 -12.27 -5.61
N PRO A 47 -3.48 -12.98 -6.65
CA PRO A 47 -3.42 -14.44 -6.69
C PRO A 47 -1.99 -15.00 -6.69
N LEU A 48 -1.01 -14.26 -7.21
CA LEU A 48 0.41 -14.65 -7.19
C LEU A 48 1.08 -14.30 -5.86
N LEU A 49 0.67 -13.19 -5.24
CA LEU A 49 1.21 -12.66 -3.99
C LEU A 49 0.60 -13.30 -2.74
N GLU A 50 -0.56 -13.98 -2.85
CA GLU A 50 -1.19 -14.78 -1.79
C GLU A 50 -0.23 -15.82 -1.19
N SER A 51 0.68 -16.38 -2.01
CA SER A 51 1.69 -17.35 -1.54
C SER A 51 2.92 -16.72 -0.88
N PHE A 52 3.20 -15.44 -1.15
CA PHE A 52 4.42 -14.77 -0.69
C PHE A 52 4.25 -13.95 0.59
N SER A 53 3.00 -13.76 1.06
CA SER A 53 2.64 -12.88 2.18
C SER A 53 2.96 -11.40 1.85
N PRO A 54 2.19 -10.40 2.32
CA PRO A 54 1.12 -10.42 3.31
C PRO A 54 -0.23 -11.02 2.83
N SER A 55 -1.16 -11.20 3.75
CA SER A 55 -2.48 -11.83 3.48
C SER A 55 -3.25 -11.13 2.36
N LYS A 56 -4.14 -11.87 1.66
CA LYS A 56 -5.03 -11.33 0.61
C LYS A 56 -5.70 -10.01 1.00
N ARG A 57 -6.20 -9.93 2.24
CA ARG A 57 -6.85 -8.73 2.79
C ARG A 57 -5.90 -7.52 2.80
N THR A 58 -4.61 -7.75 3.04
CA THR A 58 -3.59 -6.70 3.05
C THR A 58 -3.38 -6.11 1.66
N TRP A 59 -3.30 -6.97 0.65
CA TRP A 59 -3.20 -6.52 -0.74
C TRP A 59 -4.47 -5.83 -1.25
N LEU A 60 -5.64 -6.29 -0.80
CA LEU A 60 -6.91 -5.66 -1.12
C LEU A 60 -7.01 -4.24 -0.55
N GLU A 61 -6.60 -4.06 0.71
CA GLU A 61 -6.55 -2.74 1.34
C GLU A 61 -5.55 -1.81 0.67
N LEU A 62 -4.39 -2.32 0.22
CA LEU A 62 -3.45 -1.54 -0.58
C LEU A 62 -4.06 -1.06 -1.90
N ALA A 63 -4.79 -1.92 -2.59
CA ALA A 63 -5.44 -1.55 -3.84
C ALA A 63 -6.52 -0.47 -3.59
N ASN A 64 -7.33 -0.62 -2.53
CA ASN A 64 -8.28 0.40 -2.09
C ASN A 64 -7.59 1.72 -1.70
N LEU A 65 -6.42 1.65 -1.06
CA LEU A 65 -5.59 2.80 -0.72
C LEU A 65 -5.15 3.59 -1.95
N LEU A 66 -4.71 2.88 -3.00
CA LEU A 66 -4.25 3.46 -4.27
C LEU A 66 -5.38 4.16 -5.03
N GLU A 67 -6.60 3.66 -4.92
CA GLU A 67 -7.80 4.28 -5.50
C GLU A 67 -8.23 5.54 -4.72
N ASP A 68 -8.05 5.56 -3.39
CA ASP A 68 -8.41 6.69 -2.54
C ASP A 68 -7.23 7.66 -2.34
N ASN A 69 -7.27 8.78 -3.06
CA ASN A 69 -6.25 9.84 -2.97
C ASN A 69 -6.06 10.43 -1.56
N GLN A 70 -7.07 10.40 -0.70
CA GLN A 70 -6.97 10.91 0.67
C GLN A 70 -6.27 9.89 1.57
N ARG A 71 -6.62 8.61 1.44
CA ARG A 71 -5.98 7.53 2.21
C ARG A 71 -4.54 7.27 1.75
N SER A 72 -4.27 7.31 0.44
CA SER A 72 -2.91 7.27 -0.12
C SER A 72 -1.99 8.29 0.54
N ARG A 73 -2.45 9.54 0.70
CA ARG A 73 -1.67 10.61 1.33
C ARG A 73 -1.39 10.35 2.81
N LYS A 74 -2.39 9.88 3.55
CA LYS A 74 -2.21 9.48 4.96
C LYS A 74 -1.18 8.34 5.08
N PHE A 75 -1.21 7.41 4.14
CA PHE A 75 -0.29 6.29 4.14
C PHE A 75 1.14 6.69 3.76
N ILE A 76 1.32 7.58 2.79
CA ILE A 76 2.63 8.19 2.50
C ILE A 76 3.18 8.88 3.74
N ALA A 77 2.36 9.66 4.44
CA ALA A 77 2.76 10.35 5.65
C ALA A 77 3.14 9.35 6.76
N TYR A 78 2.42 8.24 6.88
CA TYR A 78 2.78 7.13 7.77
C TYR A 78 4.12 6.47 7.39
N LEU A 79 4.35 6.17 6.11
CA LEU A 79 5.62 5.58 5.64
C LEU A 79 6.81 6.51 5.98
N ARG A 80 6.65 7.82 5.74
CA ARG A 80 7.63 8.85 6.09
C ARG A 80 7.82 9.05 7.60
N GLY A 81 7.00 8.43 8.44
CA GLY A 81 7.00 8.65 9.89
C GLY A 81 6.50 10.04 10.31
N GLU A 82 5.78 10.74 9.43
CA GLU A 82 5.17 12.05 9.70
C GLU A 82 3.90 11.92 10.55
N VAL A 83 3.26 10.75 10.52
CA VAL A 83 2.00 10.47 11.24
C VAL A 83 2.06 9.07 11.84
N ASP A 84 1.71 8.94 13.11
CA ASP A 84 1.43 7.64 13.74
C ASP A 84 -0.03 7.25 13.49
N LEU A 85 -0.25 5.97 13.15
CA LEU A 85 -1.57 5.39 12.93
C LEU A 85 -2.28 5.04 14.24
#